data_AF-A0A2S0XG60-F1
#
_entry.id   AF-A0A2S0XG60-F1
#
_cell.length_a   1.000
_cell.length_b   1.000
_cell.length_c   1.000
_cell.angle_alpha   90.00
_cell.angle_beta   90.00
_cell.angle_gamma   90.00
#
_symmetry.space_group_name_H-M   'P 1'
#
loop_
_entity.id
_entity.type
_entity.pdbx_description
1 polymer ?
#
loop_
_entity_poly.entity_id
_entity_poly.type
_entity_poly.pdbx_seq_one_letter_code
_entity_poly.pdbx_strand_id
1 'polypeptide(L)'
;MIPKTPLPLVSYSGPDPTYSLDEDDGYTQLEAAYGQPIPGAARAALSQIADNYLADRRAELARQTWRDVAGNLTPLNQAAVALWELAYGAPPASGDASYVFDSIVDQLLDRDAIPIRPQRGDLVILRPEHEPAEWERFDDYYQPPEVAFGFRLTREVLQNLAMALRVAANRASSEIEKRAAEAVTSNSWTAQQRLLLRVTDWARDFGLPFGAYDTVTELPTKFSDFLRLLLQLAPDDYREKELTSGAVAARLRRTRQEAKTRKREQVNQQTEM
;
A
#
# COMPACT_ATOMS: atom_id res chain seq x y z
N MET A 1 -12.29 19.66 6.64
CA MET A 1 -11.95 18.44 5.87
C MET A 1 -10.47 18.19 6.12
N ILE A 2 -10.09 17.12 6.84
CA ILE A 2 -8.68 16.84 7.15
C ILE A 2 -8.01 16.36 5.85
N PRO A 3 -6.91 16.97 5.40
CA PRO A 3 -6.20 16.53 4.20
C PRO A 3 -5.72 15.08 4.37
N LYS A 4 -5.95 14.25 3.34
CA LYS A 4 -5.48 12.86 3.33
C LYS A 4 -3.97 12.87 3.10
N THR A 5 -3.18 12.63 4.14
CA THR A 5 -1.73 12.46 3.99
C THR A 5 -1.43 10.98 3.70
N PRO A 6 -0.75 10.66 2.58
CA PRO A 6 -0.30 9.29 2.31
C PRO A 6 0.80 8.88 3.29
N LEU A 7 0.66 7.71 3.89
CA LEU A 7 1.59 7.06 4.80
C LEU A 7 2.68 6.31 4.02
N PRO A 8 3.87 6.09 4.61
CA PRO A 8 4.89 5.27 3.98
C PRO A 8 4.55 3.77 3.97
N LEU A 9 3.35 3.38 4.42
CA LEU A 9 2.86 2.00 4.38
C LEU A 9 2.40 1.66 2.98
N VAL A 10 2.96 0.59 2.44
CA VAL A 10 2.70 0.13 1.07
C VAL A 10 2.05 -1.25 1.16
N SER A 11 0.85 -1.39 0.60
CA SER A 11 0.19 -2.69 0.44
C SER A 11 -0.47 -2.71 -0.92
N TYR A 12 0.04 -3.55 -1.83
CA TYR A 12 -0.57 -3.78 -3.13
C TYR A 12 -0.29 -5.20 -3.61
N SER A 13 -1.22 -5.75 -4.40
CA SER A 13 -1.11 -7.04 -5.08
C SER A 13 -1.24 -6.84 -6.60
N GLY A 14 -0.71 -7.77 -7.38
CA GLY A 14 -0.78 -7.77 -8.85
C GLY A 14 0.59 -7.77 -9.55
N PRO A 15 0.64 -8.01 -10.88
CA PRO A 15 1.88 -8.07 -11.64
C PRO A 15 2.62 -6.72 -11.68
N ASP A 16 3.94 -6.76 -11.82
CA ASP A 16 4.76 -5.56 -11.92
C ASP A 16 4.54 -4.85 -13.27
N PRO A 17 4.31 -3.52 -13.26
CA PRO A 17 4.18 -2.76 -14.49
C PRO A 17 5.54 -2.67 -15.19
N THR A 18 5.56 -2.92 -16.50
CA THR A 18 6.75 -2.83 -17.34
C THR A 18 6.63 -1.70 -18.35
N TYR A 19 7.77 -1.13 -18.73
CA TYR A 19 7.84 -0.15 -19.82
C TYR A 19 7.91 -0.87 -21.18
N SER A 20 7.09 -0.47 -22.15
CA SER A 20 7.11 -0.99 -23.52
C SER A 20 8.17 -0.33 -24.41
N LEU A 21 9.32 0.08 -23.86
CA LEU A 21 10.32 0.85 -24.62
C LEU A 21 10.92 0.07 -25.79
N ASP A 22 11.06 -1.25 -25.64
CA ASP A 22 11.65 -2.16 -26.63
C ASP A 22 10.61 -2.76 -27.60
N GLU A 23 9.33 -2.82 -27.23
CA GLU A 23 8.28 -3.48 -28.03
C GLU A 23 7.51 -2.52 -28.95
N ASP A 24 7.36 -1.25 -28.57
CA ASP A 24 6.46 -0.28 -29.24
C ASP A 24 7.20 0.89 -29.94
N ASP A 25 8.37 0.65 -30.55
CA ASP A 25 9.21 1.69 -31.16
C ASP A 25 9.59 2.83 -30.17
N GLY A 26 9.54 2.56 -28.86
CA GLY A 26 9.73 3.58 -27.81
C GLY A 26 11.08 4.29 -27.93
N TYR A 27 12.15 3.53 -28.20
CA TYR A 27 13.47 4.12 -28.46
C TYR A 27 13.52 5.01 -29.69
N THR A 28 12.86 4.63 -30.79
CA THR A 28 12.82 5.44 -32.01
C THR A 28 12.15 6.78 -31.75
N GLN A 29 11.04 6.79 -31.00
CA GLN A 29 10.35 8.02 -30.63
C GLN A 29 11.19 8.89 -29.68
N LEU A 30 11.86 8.26 -28.71
CA LEU A 30 12.77 8.94 -27.78
C LEU A 30 13.96 9.57 -28.50
N GLU A 31 14.59 8.86 -29.44
CA GLU A 31 15.70 9.37 -30.25
C GLU A 31 15.27 10.54 -31.14
N ALA A 32 14.05 10.49 -31.70
CA ALA A 32 13.48 11.59 -32.46
C ALA A 32 13.24 12.84 -31.59
N ALA A 33 12.68 12.66 -30.38
CA ALA A 33 12.47 13.76 -29.43
C ALA A 33 13.81 14.34 -28.94
N TYR A 34 14.80 13.48 -28.74
CA TYR A 34 16.13 13.89 -28.28
C TYR A 34 16.99 14.49 -29.40
N GLY A 35 16.67 14.16 -30.66
CA GLY A 35 17.33 14.66 -31.86
C GLY A 35 18.68 14.01 -32.16
N GLN A 36 18.97 12.85 -31.57
CA GLN A 36 20.21 12.09 -31.76
C GLN A 36 20.03 10.63 -31.33
N PRO A 37 20.83 9.70 -31.86
CA PRO A 37 20.78 8.29 -31.47
C PRO A 37 21.26 8.08 -30.03
N ILE A 38 20.66 7.10 -29.35
CA ILE A 38 21.01 6.65 -28.00
C ILE A 38 21.87 5.38 -28.13
N PRO A 39 23.11 5.37 -27.62
CA PRO A 39 23.98 4.20 -27.69
C PRO A 39 23.36 2.95 -27.03
N GLY A 40 23.65 1.76 -27.55
CA GLY A 40 23.04 0.50 -27.05
C GLY A 40 23.22 0.27 -25.55
N ALA A 41 24.40 0.56 -24.99
CA ALA A 41 24.63 0.47 -23.53
C ALA A 41 23.80 1.50 -22.73
N ALA A 42 23.57 2.68 -23.30
CA ALA A 42 22.71 3.70 -22.71
C ALA A 42 21.24 3.30 -22.77
N ARG A 43 20.81 2.56 -23.80
CA ARG A 43 19.45 2.01 -23.89
C ARG A 43 19.15 1.08 -22.71
N ALA A 44 19.97 0.04 -22.49
CA ALA A 44 19.78 -0.91 -21.39
C ALA A 44 19.69 -0.23 -20.01
N ALA A 45 20.57 0.75 -19.74
CA ALA A 45 20.53 1.52 -18.51
C ALA A 45 19.25 2.37 -18.37
N LEU A 46 18.75 2.91 -19.49
CA LEU A 46 17.49 3.67 -19.50
C LEU A 46 16.28 2.79 -19.22
N SER A 47 16.20 1.57 -19.78
CA SER A 47 15.13 0.61 -19.47
C SER A 47 15.08 0.32 -17.97
N GLN A 48 16.23 0.04 -17.36
CA GLN A 48 16.32 -0.21 -15.93
C GLN A 48 15.89 1.00 -15.09
N ILE A 49 16.24 2.22 -15.51
CA ILE A 49 15.79 3.45 -14.84
C ILE A 49 14.26 3.61 -14.94
N ALA A 50 13.69 3.26 -16.09
CA ALA A 50 12.27 3.33 -16.35
C ALA A 50 11.48 2.30 -15.51
N ASP A 51 11.92 1.04 -15.44
CA ASP A 51 11.30 0.01 -14.61
C ASP A 51 11.34 0.37 -13.12
N ASN A 52 12.49 0.87 -12.65
CA ASN A 52 12.61 1.36 -11.28
C ASN A 52 11.64 2.52 -10.99
N TYR A 53 11.41 3.40 -11.96
CA TYR A 53 10.43 4.46 -11.82
C TYR A 53 9.00 3.91 -11.70
N LEU A 54 8.60 2.90 -12.48
CA LEU A 54 7.27 2.31 -12.34
C LEU A 54 7.10 1.61 -10.98
N ALA A 55 8.12 0.87 -10.52
CA ALA A 55 8.11 0.26 -9.20
C ALA A 55 7.97 1.31 -8.09
N ASP A 56 8.76 2.39 -8.16
CA ASP A 56 8.72 3.51 -7.23
C ASP A 56 7.37 4.24 -7.28
N ARG A 57 6.81 4.42 -8.47
CA ARG A 57 5.54 5.11 -8.70
C ARG A 57 4.35 4.28 -8.23
N ARG A 58 4.35 2.98 -8.49
CA ARG A 58 3.36 2.02 -7.99
C ARG A 58 3.35 2.01 -6.47
N ALA A 59 4.52 1.94 -5.86
CA ALA A 59 4.65 2.03 -4.40
C ALA A 59 4.09 3.37 -3.88
N GLU A 60 4.36 4.49 -4.54
CA GLU A 60 3.81 5.81 -4.17
C GLU A 60 2.29 5.91 -4.32
N LEU A 61 1.71 5.37 -5.38
CA LEU A 61 0.26 5.37 -5.60
C LEU A 61 -0.47 4.43 -4.63
N ALA A 62 0.17 3.34 -4.24
CA ALA A 62 -0.34 2.37 -3.27
C ALA A 62 -0.06 2.74 -1.80
N ARG A 63 0.56 3.90 -1.54
CA ARG A 63 0.76 4.40 -0.17
C ARG A 63 -0.59 4.59 0.50
N GLN A 64 -0.78 3.91 1.62
CA GLN A 64 -2.04 3.97 2.36
C GLN A 64 -2.26 5.38 2.90
N THR A 65 -3.44 5.95 2.73
CA THR A 65 -3.81 7.16 3.46
C THR A 65 -4.36 6.82 4.84
N TRP A 66 -4.36 7.78 5.76
CA TRP A 66 -5.06 7.64 7.04
C TRP A 66 -6.52 7.19 6.90
N ARG A 67 -7.20 7.61 5.82
CA ARG A 67 -8.56 7.18 5.52
C ARG A 67 -8.63 5.71 5.14
N ASP A 68 -7.66 5.19 4.39
CA ASP A 68 -7.65 3.79 3.96
C ASP A 68 -7.43 2.87 5.18
N VAL A 69 -6.53 3.27 6.08
CA VAL A 69 -6.30 2.57 7.36
C VAL A 69 -7.56 2.62 8.24
N ALA A 70 -8.21 3.78 8.37
CA ALA A 70 -9.45 3.92 9.15
C ALA A 70 -10.63 3.15 8.53
N GLY A 71 -10.72 3.11 7.20
CA GLY A 71 -11.73 2.33 6.48
C GLY A 71 -11.62 0.84 6.78
N ASN A 72 -10.40 0.31 6.85
CA ASN A 72 -10.14 -1.09 7.20
C ASN A 72 -10.54 -1.45 8.64
N LEU A 73 -10.54 -0.48 9.56
CA LEU A 73 -11.00 -0.70 10.94
C LEU A 73 -12.52 -0.67 11.11
N THR A 74 -13.24 -0.07 10.17
CA THR A 74 -14.71 0.05 10.26
C THR A 74 -15.40 -1.33 10.32
N PRO A 75 -15.12 -2.29 9.42
CA PRO A 75 -15.74 -3.62 9.50
C PRO A 75 -15.31 -4.40 10.76
N LEU A 76 -14.07 -4.21 11.24
CA LEU A 76 -13.58 -4.84 12.47
C LEU A 76 -14.28 -4.29 13.72
N ASN A 77 -14.50 -2.98 13.77
CA ASN A 77 -15.28 -2.34 14.83
C ASN A 77 -16.74 -2.79 14.81
N GLN A 78 -17.36 -2.88 13.63
CA GLN A 78 -18.73 -3.39 13.47
C GLN A 78 -18.84 -4.84 13.96
N ALA A 79 -17.90 -5.71 13.59
CA ALA A 79 -17.85 -7.09 14.08
C ALA A 79 -17.68 -7.17 15.60
N ALA A 80 -16.80 -6.34 16.17
CA ALA A 80 -16.59 -6.28 17.62
C ALA A 80 -17.84 -5.78 18.38
N VAL A 81 -18.58 -4.82 17.83
CA VAL A 81 -19.85 -4.32 18.41
C VAL A 81 -20.92 -5.41 18.37
N ALA A 82 -21.10 -6.09 17.22
CA ALA A 82 -22.07 -7.17 17.10
C ALA A 82 -21.80 -8.31 18.09
N LEU A 83 -20.52 -8.71 18.26
CA LEU A 83 -20.10 -9.71 19.25
C LEU A 83 -20.31 -9.25 20.69
N TRP A 84 -20.15 -7.95 20.97
CA TRP A 84 -20.39 -7.38 22.28
C TRP A 84 -21.88 -7.35 22.65
N GLU A 85 -22.73 -6.98 21.70
CA GLU A 85 -24.20 -7.04 21.83
C GLU A 85 -24.67 -8.47 22.11
N LEU A 86 -24.15 -9.44 21.35
CA LEU A 86 -24.34 -10.88 21.56
C LEU A 86 -23.97 -11.33 22.98
N ALA A 87 -22.83 -10.88 23.50
CA ALA A 87 -22.24 -11.43 24.71
C ALA A 87 -22.80 -10.81 25.99
N TYR A 88 -23.03 -9.49 25.96
CA TYR A 88 -23.40 -8.75 27.16
C TYR A 88 -24.89 -8.44 27.25
N GLY A 89 -25.67 -8.53 26.17
CA GLY A 89 -27.13 -8.38 26.24
C GLY A 89 -27.58 -7.08 26.90
N ALA A 90 -26.79 -6.00 26.81
CA ALA A 90 -27.31 -4.67 27.04
C ALA A 90 -28.15 -4.29 25.82
N PRO A 91 -29.39 -3.80 26.01
CA PRO A 91 -30.33 -3.65 24.92
C PRO A 91 -29.72 -2.69 23.90
N PRO A 92 -29.75 -3.01 22.59
CA PRO A 92 -29.65 -1.96 21.60
C PRO A 92 -30.76 -0.98 21.95
N ALA A 93 -30.47 0.31 22.00
CA ALA A 93 -31.53 1.31 22.04
C ALA A 93 -32.54 0.91 20.96
N SER A 94 -33.76 0.58 21.39
CA SER A 94 -34.84 -0.02 20.60
C SER A 94 -34.89 0.49 19.15
N GLY A 95 -34.24 -0.25 18.26
CA GLY A 95 -34.01 0.19 16.88
C GLY A 95 -33.74 -1.00 15.98
N ASP A 96 -33.99 -0.81 14.68
CA ASP A 96 -34.02 -1.81 13.61
C ASP A 96 -32.85 -2.82 13.62
N ALA A 97 -31.71 -2.45 14.20
CA ALA A 97 -30.56 -3.34 14.42
C ALA A 97 -30.87 -4.57 15.30
N SER A 98 -31.75 -4.46 16.30
CA SER A 98 -32.17 -5.63 17.13
C SER A 98 -32.98 -6.64 16.31
N TYR A 99 -33.86 -6.15 15.43
CA TYR A 99 -34.67 -6.99 14.56
C TYR A 99 -33.82 -7.67 13.47
N VAL A 100 -32.85 -6.95 12.92
CA VAL A 100 -31.85 -7.51 12.00
C VAL A 100 -30.99 -8.56 12.70
N PHE A 101 -30.64 -8.33 13.96
CA PHE A 101 -29.92 -9.29 14.78
C PHE A 101 -30.72 -10.57 15.05
N ASP A 102 -31.99 -10.46 15.51
CA ASP A 102 -32.85 -11.64 15.72
C ASP A 102 -33.04 -12.42 14.42
N SER A 103 -33.23 -11.74 13.29
CA SER A 103 -33.32 -12.36 11.95
C SER A 103 -32.00 -13.02 11.50
N ILE A 104 -30.84 -12.42 11.78
CA ILE A 104 -29.52 -13.00 11.45
C ILE A 104 -29.20 -14.17 12.38
N VAL A 105 -29.55 -14.10 13.66
CA VAL A 105 -29.33 -15.18 14.62
C VAL A 105 -30.27 -16.34 14.34
N ASP A 106 -31.55 -16.10 14.10
CA ASP A 106 -32.49 -17.14 13.68
C ASP A 106 -32.04 -17.76 12.36
N GLN A 107 -31.60 -16.95 11.37
CA GLN A 107 -31.04 -17.48 10.12
C GLN A 107 -29.72 -18.23 10.31
N LEU A 108 -28.79 -17.78 11.15
CA LEU A 108 -27.51 -18.48 11.37
C LEU A 108 -27.70 -19.74 12.21
N LEU A 109 -28.61 -19.74 13.19
CA LEU A 109 -28.91 -20.90 14.02
C LEU A 109 -29.78 -21.93 13.29
N ASP A 110 -30.77 -21.52 12.49
CA ASP A 110 -31.60 -22.45 11.69
C ASP A 110 -30.91 -22.90 10.39
N ARG A 111 -30.04 -22.08 9.79
CA ARG A 111 -29.50 -22.33 8.44
C ARG A 111 -28.03 -22.75 8.44
N ASP A 112 -27.24 -22.28 9.41
CA ASP A 112 -25.78 -22.47 9.50
C ASP A 112 -25.35 -22.87 10.92
N ALA A 113 -26.04 -23.83 11.55
CA ALA A 113 -25.42 -24.58 12.63
C ALA A 113 -24.08 -25.09 12.08
N ILE A 114 -22.96 -24.47 12.50
CA ILE A 114 -21.64 -24.72 11.91
C ILE A 114 -21.43 -26.23 11.99
N PRO A 115 -21.50 -26.95 10.84
CA PRO A 115 -21.50 -28.39 10.88
C PRO A 115 -20.08 -28.81 11.16
N ILE A 116 -19.78 -29.06 12.43
CA ILE A 116 -18.50 -29.62 12.83
C ILE A 116 -18.49 -31.04 12.31
N ARG A 117 -17.54 -31.34 11.42
CA ARG A 117 -17.37 -32.66 10.86
C ARG A 117 -16.21 -33.29 11.60
N PRO A 118 -16.47 -34.20 12.57
CA PRO A 118 -15.39 -34.73 13.40
C PRO A 118 -14.27 -35.36 12.58
N GLN A 119 -14.63 -35.98 11.45
CA GLN A 119 -13.74 -36.64 10.49
C GLN A 119 -12.77 -35.68 9.76
N ARG A 120 -13.00 -34.35 9.80
CA ARG A 120 -12.12 -33.33 9.21
C ARG A 120 -11.04 -32.81 10.16
N GLY A 121 -11.06 -33.20 11.44
CA GLY A 121 -10.14 -32.67 12.45
C GLY A 121 -10.57 -31.30 13.01
N ASP A 122 -11.85 -30.93 12.84
CA ASP A 122 -12.41 -29.67 13.36
C ASP A 122 -12.48 -29.63 14.90
N LEU A 123 -12.24 -30.77 15.57
CA LEU A 123 -12.28 -30.94 17.02
C LEU A 123 -10.88 -31.26 17.54
N VAL A 124 -10.41 -30.46 18.48
CA VAL A 124 -9.12 -30.64 19.15
C VAL A 124 -9.28 -30.65 20.66
N ILE A 125 -8.43 -31.43 21.34
CA ILE A 125 -8.28 -31.40 22.79
C ILE A 125 -6.96 -30.71 23.14
N LEU A 126 -7.00 -29.88 24.18
CA LEU A 126 -5.78 -29.36 24.79
C LEU A 126 -5.34 -30.35 25.86
N ARG A 127 -4.11 -30.86 25.76
CA ARG A 127 -3.51 -31.75 26.77
C ARG A 127 -2.64 -30.92 27.72
N PRO A 128 -3.17 -30.43 28.85
CA PRO A 128 -2.40 -29.62 29.80
C PRO A 128 -1.28 -30.40 30.50
N GLU A 129 -1.27 -31.73 30.36
CA GLU A 129 -0.23 -32.64 30.86
C GLU A 129 1.02 -32.74 29.96
N HIS A 130 0.98 -32.21 28.74
CA HIS A 130 2.16 -32.04 27.89
C HIS A 130 2.76 -30.63 28.11
N GLU A 131 4.10 -30.51 28.21
CA GLU A 131 4.81 -29.22 28.23
C GLU A 131 5.69 -29.10 26.96
N PRO A 132 5.37 -28.19 26.03
CA PRO A 132 4.24 -27.25 26.05
C PRO A 132 2.89 -27.96 25.82
N ALA A 133 1.78 -27.33 26.25
CA ALA A 133 0.45 -27.89 26.02
C ALA A 133 0.17 -27.93 24.51
N GLU A 134 0.03 -29.14 23.97
CA GLU A 134 -0.20 -29.36 22.54
C GLU A 134 -1.70 -29.51 22.24
N TRP A 135 -2.10 -29.03 21.07
CA TRP A 135 -3.42 -29.25 20.51
C TRP A 135 -3.39 -30.54 19.70
N GLU A 136 -4.14 -31.53 20.14
CA GLU A 136 -4.21 -32.84 19.49
C GLU A 136 -5.63 -33.10 19.00
N ARG A 137 -5.79 -33.97 18.01
CA ARG A 137 -7.13 -34.21 17.46
C ARG A 137 -7.98 -34.96 18.48
N PHE A 138 -9.25 -34.58 18.57
CA PHE A 138 -10.20 -35.20 19.50
C PHE A 138 -10.44 -36.68 19.14
N ASP A 139 -10.47 -37.02 17.85
CA ASP A 139 -10.78 -38.36 17.34
C ASP A 139 -9.67 -39.39 17.55
N ASP A 140 -8.45 -38.94 17.91
CA ASP A 140 -7.36 -39.84 18.31
C ASP A 140 -7.62 -40.49 19.70
N TYR A 141 -8.50 -39.90 20.51
CA TYR A 141 -8.72 -40.30 21.91
C TYR A 141 -10.16 -40.64 22.25
N TYR A 142 -11.11 -40.02 21.56
CA TYR A 142 -12.54 -40.16 21.86
C TYR A 142 -13.30 -40.46 20.58
N GLN A 143 -14.27 -41.36 20.66
CA GLN A 143 -15.14 -41.63 19.51
C GLN A 143 -16.07 -40.43 19.29
N PRO A 144 -16.00 -39.76 18.13
CA PRO A 144 -16.88 -38.64 17.86
C PRO A 144 -18.34 -39.11 17.68
N PRO A 145 -19.32 -38.30 18.10
CA PRO A 145 -20.73 -38.61 17.88
C PRO A 145 -21.05 -38.84 16.40
N GLU A 146 -21.86 -39.86 16.10
CA GLU A 146 -22.31 -40.17 14.72
C GLU A 146 -23.40 -39.21 14.21
N VAL A 147 -23.94 -38.36 15.09
CA VAL A 147 -24.93 -37.34 14.77
C VAL A 147 -24.31 -35.96 14.74
N ALA A 148 -24.83 -35.05 13.92
CA ALA A 148 -24.42 -33.65 13.95
C ALA A 148 -24.69 -33.06 15.36
N PHE A 149 -23.68 -32.38 15.92
CA PHE A 149 -23.79 -31.68 17.20
C PHE A 149 -23.18 -30.29 17.07
N GLY A 150 -23.75 -29.34 17.80
CA GLY A 150 -23.23 -27.98 17.90
C GLY A 150 -22.57 -27.74 19.26
N PHE A 151 -21.59 -26.84 19.31
CA PHE A 151 -21.15 -26.28 20.60
C PHE A 151 -21.99 -25.05 20.92
N ARG A 152 -22.48 -25.03 22.15
CA ARG A 152 -22.95 -23.79 22.76
C ARG A 152 -21.75 -23.11 23.39
N LEU A 153 -21.28 -22.01 22.80
CA LEU A 153 -20.33 -21.14 23.48
C LEU A 153 -21.00 -20.66 24.78
N THR A 154 -20.30 -20.81 25.91
CA THR A 154 -20.80 -20.25 27.16
C THR A 154 -20.80 -18.73 27.05
N ARG A 155 -21.74 -18.09 27.73
CA ARG A 155 -21.86 -16.63 27.74
C ARG A 155 -20.54 -15.97 28.17
N GLU A 156 -19.83 -16.56 29.12
CA GLU A 156 -18.52 -16.10 29.61
C GLU A 156 -17.44 -16.11 28.52
N VAL A 157 -17.34 -17.19 27.72
CA VAL A 157 -16.38 -17.27 26.61
C VAL A 157 -16.70 -16.23 25.54
N LEU A 158 -17.98 -16.06 25.21
CA LEU A 158 -18.44 -15.04 24.26
C LEU A 158 -18.08 -13.62 24.75
N GLN A 159 -18.26 -13.37 26.04
CA GLN A 159 -17.95 -12.10 26.72
C GLN A 159 -16.46 -11.79 26.68
N ASN A 160 -15.61 -12.76 27.03
CA ASN A 160 -14.16 -12.60 26.98
C ASN A 160 -13.64 -12.33 25.56
N LEU A 161 -14.20 -13.03 24.56
CA LEU A 161 -13.85 -12.81 23.15
C LEU A 161 -14.25 -11.41 22.68
N ALA A 162 -15.48 -10.99 22.98
CA ALA A 162 -15.98 -9.66 22.64
C ALA A 162 -15.14 -8.56 23.29
N MET A 163 -14.74 -8.74 24.55
CA MET A 163 -13.88 -7.79 25.27
C MET A 163 -12.49 -7.69 24.67
N ALA A 164 -11.84 -8.81 24.34
CA ALA A 164 -10.52 -8.83 23.72
C ALA A 164 -10.53 -8.11 22.35
N LEU A 165 -11.55 -8.38 21.51
CA LEU A 165 -11.74 -7.71 20.23
C LEU A 165 -11.99 -6.20 20.40
N ARG A 166 -12.79 -5.80 21.38
CA ARG A 166 -13.07 -4.38 21.64
C ARG A 166 -11.82 -3.63 22.11
N VAL A 167 -11.02 -4.23 23.00
CA VAL A 167 -9.74 -3.65 23.46
C VAL A 167 -8.76 -3.51 22.30
N ALA A 168 -8.62 -4.54 21.46
CA ALA A 168 -7.74 -4.50 20.30
C ALA A 168 -8.15 -3.40 19.31
N ALA A 169 -9.45 -3.30 19.01
CA ALA A 169 -9.99 -2.27 18.13
C ALA A 169 -9.80 -0.86 18.69
N ASN A 170 -10.05 -0.65 19.99
CA ASN A 170 -9.82 0.64 20.65
C ASN A 170 -8.34 1.03 20.65
N ARG A 171 -7.43 0.07 20.89
CA ARG A 171 -5.98 0.30 20.85
C ARG A 171 -5.52 0.68 19.44
N ALA A 172 -6.03 -0.01 18.41
CA ALA A 172 -5.73 0.30 17.02
C ALA A 172 -6.25 1.69 16.63
N SER A 173 -7.48 2.04 17.02
CA SER A 173 -8.05 3.38 16.79
C SER A 173 -7.23 4.47 17.47
N SER A 174 -6.84 4.28 18.74
CA SER A 174 -6.03 5.25 19.48
C SER A 174 -4.64 5.44 18.88
N GLU A 175 -3.98 4.37 18.42
CA GLU A 175 -2.68 4.46 17.75
C GLU A 175 -2.79 5.18 16.41
N ILE A 176 -3.87 4.96 15.65
CA ILE A 176 -4.16 5.69 14.42
C ILE A 176 -4.42 7.16 14.70
N GLU A 177 -5.23 7.52 15.70
CA GLU A 177 -5.48 8.91 16.07
C GLU A 177 -4.19 9.62 16.50
N LYS A 178 -3.37 8.95 17.32
CA LYS A 178 -2.07 9.46 17.75
C LYS A 178 -1.14 9.71 16.57
N ARG A 179 -0.99 8.73 15.69
CA ARG A 179 -0.11 8.85 14.52
C ARG A 179 -0.69 9.73 13.41
N ALA A 180 -2.01 9.87 13.33
CA ALA A 180 -2.65 10.81 12.41
C ALA A 180 -2.36 12.27 12.76
N ALA A 181 -2.11 12.56 14.04
CA ALA A 181 -1.62 13.85 14.50
C ALA A 181 -0.11 14.05 14.25
N GLU A 182 0.65 12.99 14.03
CA GLU A 182 2.06 13.07 13.65
C GLU A 182 2.17 13.54 12.20
N ALA A 183 3.01 14.56 11.97
CA ALA A 183 3.32 14.98 10.62
C ALA A 183 4.04 13.83 9.91
N VAL A 184 3.42 13.27 8.87
CA VAL A 184 4.10 12.33 7.98
C VAL A 184 5.14 13.12 7.18
N THR A 185 6.35 13.19 7.70
CA THR A 185 7.49 13.78 7.00
C THR A 185 7.95 12.77 5.95
N SER A 186 7.36 12.85 4.75
CA SER A 186 7.91 12.18 3.57
C SER A 186 9.22 12.86 3.20
N ASN A 187 10.30 12.49 3.88
CA ASN A 187 11.67 12.91 3.55
C ASN A 187 12.19 12.24 2.26
N SER A 188 11.42 11.31 1.67
CA SER A 188 11.77 10.65 0.43
C SER A 188 11.42 11.52 -0.79
N TRP A 189 12.37 11.63 -1.72
CA TRP A 189 12.13 12.10 -3.09
C TRP A 189 10.95 11.36 -3.72
N THR A 190 10.08 12.06 -4.45
CA THR A 190 9.03 11.40 -5.23
C THR A 190 9.63 10.54 -6.36
N ALA A 191 8.88 9.58 -6.88
CA ALA A 191 9.32 8.66 -7.92
C ALA A 191 9.72 9.45 -9.17
N GLN A 192 8.94 10.48 -9.50
CA GLN A 192 9.25 11.37 -10.61
C GLN A 192 10.53 12.18 -10.35
N GLN A 193 10.74 12.72 -9.14
CA GLN A 193 11.99 13.42 -8.82
C GLN A 193 13.20 12.48 -8.92
N ARG A 194 13.07 11.23 -8.44
CA ARG A 194 14.11 10.20 -8.57
C ARG A 194 14.40 9.87 -10.03
N LEU A 195 13.36 9.71 -10.86
CA LEU A 195 13.51 9.51 -12.31
C LEU A 195 14.29 10.68 -12.95
N LEU A 196 13.87 11.91 -12.71
CA LEU A 196 14.50 13.10 -13.29
C LEU A 196 16.00 13.20 -12.95
N LEU A 197 16.37 12.87 -11.71
CA LEU A 197 17.77 12.82 -11.26
C LEU A 197 18.52 11.65 -11.92
N ARG A 198 17.97 10.43 -11.89
CA ARG A 198 18.59 9.25 -12.51
C ARG A 198 18.83 9.42 -14.00
N VAL A 199 17.86 9.97 -14.74
CA VAL A 199 18.00 10.24 -16.18
C VAL A 199 19.00 11.38 -16.45
N THR A 200 19.11 12.35 -15.54
CA THR A 200 20.17 13.37 -15.63
C THR A 200 21.56 12.77 -15.49
N ASP A 201 21.74 11.88 -14.51
CA ASP A 201 23.03 11.24 -14.27
C ASP A 201 23.35 10.25 -15.41
N TRP A 202 22.37 9.49 -15.88
CA TRP A 202 22.47 8.68 -17.10
C TRP A 202 22.96 9.49 -18.30
N ALA A 203 22.33 10.63 -18.60
CA ALA A 203 22.76 11.46 -19.72
C ALA A 203 24.20 11.98 -19.53
N ARG A 204 24.60 12.31 -18.30
CA ARG A 204 25.98 12.70 -17.99
C ARG A 204 26.96 11.54 -18.23
N ASP A 205 26.66 10.36 -17.72
CA ASP A 205 27.52 9.17 -17.77
C ASP A 205 27.77 8.69 -19.20
N PHE A 206 26.79 8.89 -20.09
CA PHE A 206 26.88 8.55 -21.51
C PHE A 206 27.24 9.75 -22.42
N GLY A 207 27.60 10.91 -21.86
CA GLY A 207 28.04 12.07 -22.62
C GLY A 207 26.95 12.76 -23.46
N LEU A 208 25.69 12.61 -23.08
CA LEU A 208 24.51 13.13 -23.78
C LEU A 208 24.07 14.49 -23.19
N PRO A 209 23.44 15.40 -23.98
CA PRO A 209 22.98 16.71 -23.49
C PRO A 209 21.87 16.61 -22.43
N PHE A 210 22.06 17.24 -21.27
CA PHE A 210 21.13 17.13 -20.13
C PHE A 210 20.61 18.47 -19.59
N GLY A 211 20.78 19.58 -20.33
CA GLY A 211 20.29 20.90 -19.94
C GLY A 211 18.75 20.93 -19.88
N ALA A 212 18.14 21.61 -18.90
CA ALA A 212 16.69 21.75 -18.82
C ALA A 212 16.17 22.85 -19.76
N TYR A 213 16.87 23.97 -19.79
CA TYR A 213 16.61 25.12 -20.64
C TYR A 213 17.84 25.42 -21.48
N ASP A 214 17.61 25.93 -22.69
CA ASP A 214 18.65 26.52 -23.51
C ASP A 214 19.10 27.85 -22.88
N THR A 215 20.41 28.08 -22.81
CA THR A 215 20.98 29.25 -22.12
C THR A 215 20.78 30.56 -22.85
N VAL A 216 20.42 30.53 -24.15
CA VAL A 216 20.27 31.72 -24.99
C VAL A 216 18.79 32.07 -25.15
N THR A 217 17.95 31.07 -25.43
CA THR A 217 16.53 31.27 -25.74
C THR A 217 15.62 31.11 -24.53
N GLU A 218 16.11 30.58 -23.41
CA GLU A 218 15.33 30.18 -22.23
C GLU A 218 14.17 29.22 -22.54
N LEU A 219 14.18 28.59 -23.72
CA LEU A 219 13.20 27.59 -24.11
C LEU A 219 13.59 26.20 -23.57
N PRO A 220 12.62 25.30 -23.32
CA PRO A 220 12.91 23.92 -22.97
C PRO A 220 13.78 23.25 -24.03
N THR A 221 14.78 22.48 -23.60
CA THR A 221 15.65 21.75 -24.52
C THR A 221 15.01 20.46 -25.03
N LYS A 222 15.63 19.86 -26.05
CA LYS A 222 15.33 18.49 -26.50
C LYS A 222 15.44 17.43 -25.39
N PHE A 223 16.25 17.67 -24.35
CA PHE A 223 16.29 16.78 -23.19
C PHE A 223 15.00 16.84 -22.37
N SER A 224 14.36 18.01 -22.31
CA SER A 224 13.07 18.16 -21.65
C SER A 224 11.93 17.57 -22.49
N ASP A 225 12.02 17.64 -23.82
CA ASP A 225 11.13 16.91 -24.74
C ASP A 225 11.27 15.39 -24.58
N PHE A 226 12.51 14.89 -24.52
CA PHE A 226 12.83 13.49 -24.26
C PHE A 226 12.25 13.02 -22.93
N LEU A 227 12.47 13.76 -21.84
CA LEU A 227 11.92 13.42 -20.51
C LEU A 227 10.39 13.44 -20.49
N ARG A 228 9.77 14.40 -21.17
CA ARG A 228 8.31 14.47 -21.33
C ARG A 228 7.79 13.21 -22.03
N LEU A 229 8.42 12.83 -23.14
CA LEU A 229 8.02 11.65 -23.89
C LEU A 229 8.24 10.36 -23.09
N LEU A 230 9.36 10.23 -22.37
CA LEU A 230 9.64 9.10 -21.48
C LEU A 230 8.54 8.91 -20.41
N LEU A 231 8.02 10.01 -19.86
CA LEU A 231 6.89 9.97 -18.92
C LEU A 231 5.56 9.63 -19.60
N GLN A 232 5.39 9.96 -20.89
CA GLN A 232 4.21 9.60 -21.67
C GLN A 232 4.23 8.16 -22.18
N LEU A 233 5.40 7.54 -22.30
CA LEU A 233 5.54 6.13 -22.67
C LEU A 233 5.27 5.16 -21.51
N ALA A 234 5.09 5.66 -20.27
CA ALA A 234 4.63 4.83 -19.15
C ALA A 234 3.24 4.22 -19.45
N PRO A 235 2.78 3.15 -18.77
CA PRO A 235 1.41 2.67 -18.92
C PRO A 235 0.39 3.72 -18.46
N ASP A 236 -0.82 3.69 -19.02
CA ASP A 236 -1.83 4.76 -18.86
C ASP A 236 -2.12 5.16 -17.40
N ASP A 237 -2.21 4.18 -16.50
CA ASP A 237 -2.46 4.40 -15.07
C ASP A 237 -1.36 5.21 -14.36
N TYR A 238 -0.17 5.29 -14.95
CA TYR A 238 1.00 5.98 -14.41
C TYR A 238 1.29 7.31 -15.11
N ARG A 239 0.57 7.63 -16.20
CA ARG A 239 0.77 8.86 -16.98
C ARG A 239 0.20 10.08 -16.26
N GLU A 240 0.91 11.19 -16.33
CA GLU A 240 0.33 12.50 -16.02
C GLU A 240 -0.42 13.06 -17.24
N LYS A 241 -1.67 13.47 -17.04
CA LYS A 241 -2.46 14.15 -18.07
C LYS A 241 -1.85 15.53 -18.35
N GLU A 242 -1.78 15.89 -19.64
CA GLU A 242 -1.37 17.23 -20.11
C GLU A 242 0.05 17.67 -19.69
N LEU A 243 1.02 16.76 -19.76
CA LEU A 243 2.42 17.07 -19.46
C LEU A 243 3.11 17.79 -20.64
N THR A 244 3.56 19.03 -20.42
CA THR A 244 4.31 19.84 -21.42
C THR A 244 5.81 19.85 -21.15
N SER A 245 6.62 20.14 -22.18
CA SER A 245 8.08 20.17 -22.04
C SER A 245 8.55 21.29 -21.12
N GLY A 246 7.85 22.42 -21.11
CA GLY A 246 8.08 23.52 -20.17
C GLY A 246 7.82 23.13 -18.71
N ALA A 247 6.75 22.38 -18.46
CA ALA A 247 6.46 21.87 -17.11
C ALA A 247 7.55 20.90 -16.63
N VAL A 248 8.02 20.01 -17.51
CA VAL A 248 9.12 19.08 -17.20
C VAL A 248 10.43 19.82 -16.94
N ALA A 249 10.78 20.80 -17.79
CA ALA A 249 11.99 21.62 -17.61
C ALA A 249 11.98 22.37 -16.27
N ALA A 250 10.84 22.96 -15.89
CA ALA A 250 10.68 23.65 -14.61
C ALA A 250 10.84 22.70 -13.42
N ARG A 251 10.22 21.52 -13.48
CA ARG A 251 10.33 20.47 -12.45
C ARG A 251 11.76 19.96 -12.32
N LEU A 252 12.45 19.74 -13.44
CA LEU A 252 13.84 19.31 -13.47
C LEU A 252 14.75 20.35 -12.79
N ARG A 253 14.56 21.64 -13.12
CA ARG A 253 15.31 22.74 -12.48
C ARG A 253 15.09 22.78 -10.97
N ARG A 254 13.83 22.72 -10.51
CA ARG A 254 13.49 22.71 -9.08
C ARG A 254 14.11 21.50 -8.38
N THR A 255 13.96 20.30 -8.95
CA THR A 255 14.48 19.05 -8.38
C THR A 255 16.01 19.08 -8.24
N ARG A 256 16.73 19.58 -9.25
CA ARG A 256 18.18 19.74 -9.18
C ARG A 256 18.61 20.76 -8.13
N GLN A 257 17.86 21.86 -7.98
CA GLN A 257 18.12 22.86 -6.95
C GLN A 257 17.93 22.28 -5.54
N GLU A 258 16.82 21.58 -5.31
CA GLU A 258 16.56 20.85 -4.06
C GLU A 258 17.67 19.83 -3.76
N ALA A 259 18.16 19.10 -4.78
CA ALA A 259 19.21 18.10 -4.60
C ALA A 259 20.54 18.74 -4.22
N LYS A 260 20.86 19.89 -4.83
CA LYS A 260 22.05 20.67 -4.48
C LYS A 260 21.98 21.20 -3.05
N THR A 261 20.81 21.68 -2.61
CA THR A 261 20.60 22.16 -1.24
C THR A 261 20.75 21.01 -0.23
N ARG A 262 20.08 19.88 -0.45
CA ARG A 262 20.19 18.70 0.44
C ARG A 262 21.61 18.16 0.53
N LYS A 263 22.35 18.11 -0.59
CA LYS A 263 23.75 17.69 -0.58
C LYS A 263 24.63 18.62 0.26
N ARG A 264 24.36 19.93 0.24
CA ARG A 264 25.07 20.91 1.08
C ARG A 264 24.75 20.71 2.57
N GLU A 265 23.47 20.50 2.89
CA GLU A 265 23.03 20.24 4.26
C GLU A 265 23.66 18.96 4.84
N GLN A 266 23.73 17.88 4.04
CA GLN A 266 24.38 16.63 4.44
C GLN A 266 25.89 16.80 4.69
N VAL A 267 26.58 17.54 3.83
CA VAL A 267 28.01 17.81 4.00
C VAL A 267 28.27 18.64 5.25
N ASN A 268 27.43 19.66 5.51
CA ASN A 268 27.55 20.48 6.72
C ASN A 268 27.32 19.64 7.99
N GLN A 269 26.31 18.79 8.01
CA GLN A 269 26.04 17.87 9.14
C GLN A 269 27.17 16.86 9.39
N GLN A 270 27.90 16.46 8.35
CA GLN A 270 29.08 15.58 8.49
C GLN A 270 30.35 16.32 8.93
N THR A 271 30.41 17.64 8.77
CA THR A 271 31.57 18.46 9.16
C THR A 271 31.43 19.00 10.60
N GLU A 272 30.21 18.99 11.14
CA GLU A 272 29.88 19.42 12.51
C GLU A 272 29.91 18.26 13.54
N MET A 273 30.13 17.01 13.10
CA MET A 273 30.39 15.84 13.96
C MET A 273 31.89 15.54 14.01
#